data_AF-A0A662IW49-F1
#
_entry.id   AF-A0A662IW49-F1
#
_cell.length_a   1.000
_cell.length_b   1.000
_cell.length_c   1.000
_cell.angle_alpha   90.00
_cell.angle_beta   90.00
_cell.angle_gamma   90.00
#
_symmetry.space_group_name_H-M   'P 1'
#
loop_
_entity.id
_entity.type
_entity.pdbx_description
1 polymer ?
#
loop_
_entity_poly.entity_id
_entity_poly.type
_entity_poly.pdbx_seq_one_letter_code
_entity_poly.pdbx_strand_id
1 'polypeptide(L)'
;MSVEEVRGAIARRYAPVYSELIIKLKGERAERAPTPMPSPIRHLLEQGGLIVVGSPDVHGPFLARARDQHLAVKLALFLGGLGGSRMKVKLDTEITNDDLEENLISIGGPTVNMLTWRVNRELPIYFDVEKENQIVSKVSGRVYGEDVNGVVETVPNPFAKDKTLLVLAGKRIEGTRASVVAFTEKLPELSLGNIYDRGLMVKVVEGIDRDSDGLIDDVVILE
;
A
#
# COMPACT_ATOMS: atom_id res chain seq x y z
N MET A 1 67.18 44.60 -24.66
CA MET A 1 65.83 44.17 -25.10
C MET A 1 65.32 43.22 -24.03
N SER A 2 64.41 43.67 -23.18
CA SER A 2 63.82 42.85 -22.11
C SER A 2 62.69 42.02 -22.72
N VAL A 3 62.85 40.70 -22.72
CA VAL A 3 61.79 39.77 -23.08
C VAL A 3 60.87 39.63 -21.88
N GLU A 4 59.64 40.11 -22.01
CA GLU A 4 58.60 39.96 -21.01
C GLU A 4 57.89 38.61 -21.25
N GLU A 5 58.11 37.63 -20.37
CA GLU A 5 57.39 36.35 -20.41
C GLU A 5 55.98 36.53 -19.84
N VAL A 6 54.98 36.59 -20.71
CA VAL A 6 53.57 36.52 -20.30
C VAL A 6 53.17 35.05 -20.17
N ARG A 7 53.15 34.52 -18.93
CA ARG A 7 52.58 33.20 -18.64
C ARG A 7 51.05 33.26 -18.65
N GLY A 8 50.44 32.82 -19.76
CA GLY A 8 49.01 32.54 -19.85
C GLY A 8 48.74 31.05 -20.03
N ALA A 9 47.79 30.49 -19.28
CA ALA A 9 47.28 29.13 -19.52
C ALA A 9 46.09 29.18 -20.48
N ILE A 10 46.02 28.21 -21.41
CA ILE A 10 44.88 28.07 -22.34
C ILE A 10 43.73 27.38 -21.60
N ALA A 11 42.63 28.09 -21.35
CA ALA A 11 41.39 27.49 -20.88
C ALA A 11 40.53 27.05 -22.07
N ARG A 12 40.33 25.73 -22.26
CA ARG A 12 39.37 25.19 -23.22
C ARG A 12 38.01 25.03 -22.54
N ARG A 13 37.05 25.85 -22.93
CA ARG A 13 35.65 25.72 -22.49
C ARG A 13 34.93 24.77 -23.43
N TYR A 14 34.54 23.61 -22.93
CA TYR A 14 33.71 22.66 -23.66
C TYR A 14 32.24 22.96 -23.37
N ALA A 15 31.41 22.88 -24.40
CA ALA A 15 29.97 22.92 -24.29
C ALA A 15 29.40 21.66 -24.95
N PRO A 16 28.27 21.12 -24.46
CA PRO A 16 27.62 20.01 -25.13
C PRO A 16 27.15 20.46 -26.52
N VAL A 17 27.43 19.63 -27.54
CA VAL A 17 27.01 19.89 -28.94
C VAL A 17 25.49 19.74 -29.08
N TYR A 18 24.86 18.98 -28.18
CA TYR A 18 23.43 18.71 -28.16
C TYR A 18 22.87 19.05 -26.78
N SER A 19 21.72 19.72 -26.75
CA SER A 19 20.98 20.04 -25.52
C SER A 19 20.04 18.93 -25.07
N GLU A 20 19.89 17.87 -25.87
CA GLU A 20 18.87 16.84 -25.67
C GLU A 20 19.43 15.44 -25.91
N LEU A 21 18.95 14.50 -25.10
CA LEU A 21 19.20 13.07 -25.24
C LEU A 21 17.85 12.36 -25.45
N ILE A 22 17.69 11.72 -26.60
CA ILE A 22 16.51 10.90 -26.89
C ILE A 22 16.87 9.43 -26.72
N ILE A 23 16.24 8.78 -25.74
CA ILE A 23 16.35 7.33 -25.56
C ILE A 23 15.10 6.69 -26.18
N LYS A 24 15.27 6.05 -27.33
CA LYS A 24 14.24 5.19 -27.92
C LYS A 24 14.42 3.76 -27.41
N LEU A 25 13.63 3.39 -26.40
CA LEU A 25 13.57 2.00 -25.95
C LEU A 25 12.92 1.15 -27.07
N LYS A 26 13.67 0.19 -27.61
CA LYS A 26 13.15 -0.83 -28.54
C LYS A 26 12.87 -2.10 -27.75
N GLY A 27 11.64 -2.58 -27.83
CA GLY A 27 11.19 -3.85 -27.27
C GLY A 27 9.69 -3.96 -27.47
N GLU A 28 9.19 -5.18 -27.70
CA GLU A 28 7.77 -5.44 -27.49
C GLU A 28 7.47 -5.11 -26.02
N ARG A 29 6.32 -4.49 -25.76
CA ARG A 29 5.85 -4.36 -24.38
C ARG A 29 5.79 -5.79 -23.87
N ALA A 30 6.63 -6.16 -22.91
CA ALA A 30 6.59 -7.51 -22.36
C ALA A 30 5.15 -7.73 -21.92
N GLU A 31 4.42 -8.60 -22.62
CA GLU A 31 3.10 -9.01 -22.20
C GLU A 31 3.35 -9.75 -20.90
N ARG A 32 3.10 -9.07 -19.77
CA ARG A 32 3.04 -9.75 -18.49
C ARG A 32 1.96 -10.81 -18.66
N ALA A 33 2.34 -12.07 -18.50
CA ALA A 33 1.37 -13.15 -18.34
C ALA A 33 0.34 -12.66 -17.31
N PRO A 34 -0.97 -12.76 -17.60
CA PRO A 34 -1.97 -12.26 -16.69
C PRO A 34 -1.79 -12.96 -15.35
N THR A 35 -1.38 -12.21 -14.33
CA THR A 35 -1.34 -12.71 -12.96
C THR A 35 -2.76 -13.18 -12.62
N PRO A 36 -2.95 -14.43 -12.18
CA PRO A 36 -4.24 -14.85 -11.66
C PRO A 36 -4.65 -13.88 -10.56
N MET A 37 -5.73 -13.13 -10.80
CA MET A 37 -6.23 -12.12 -9.88
C MET A 37 -7.67 -12.47 -9.52
N PRO A 38 -8.03 -12.44 -8.22
CA PRO A 38 -9.40 -12.59 -7.78
C PRO A 38 -10.30 -11.52 -8.40
N SER A 39 -11.57 -11.87 -8.61
CA SER A 39 -12.54 -10.94 -9.22
C SER A 39 -12.64 -9.60 -8.48
N PRO A 40 -12.59 -9.51 -7.12
CA PRO A 40 -12.66 -8.21 -6.45
C PRO A 40 -11.47 -7.31 -6.80
N ILE A 41 -10.26 -7.86 -6.87
CA ILE A 41 -9.05 -7.10 -7.20
C ILE A 41 -9.05 -6.68 -8.67
N ARG A 42 -9.46 -7.57 -9.57
CA ARG A 42 -9.63 -7.20 -10.99
C ARG A 42 -10.64 -6.08 -11.14
N HIS A 43 -11.79 -6.18 -10.47
CA HIS A 43 -12.84 -5.16 -10.52
C HIS A 43 -12.36 -3.80 -10.02
N LEU A 44 -11.62 -3.79 -8.91
CA LEU A 44 -10.99 -2.61 -8.35
C LEU A 44 -10.03 -1.96 -9.38
N LEU A 45 -9.21 -2.75 -10.08
CA LEU A 45 -8.30 -2.23 -11.11
C LEU A 45 -9.03 -1.65 -12.33
N GLU A 46 -10.08 -2.32 -12.81
CA GLU A 46 -10.84 -1.91 -13.99
C GLU A 46 -11.68 -0.65 -13.75
N GLN A 47 -12.32 -0.58 -12.58
CA GLN A 47 -13.15 0.56 -12.20
C GLN A 47 -12.34 1.73 -11.65
N GLY A 48 -11.15 1.47 -11.11
CA GLY A 48 -10.42 2.45 -10.31
C GLY A 48 -11.03 2.65 -8.92
N GLY A 49 -10.50 3.63 -8.20
CA GLY A 49 -10.90 3.95 -6.84
C GLY A 49 -9.90 4.85 -6.13
N LEU A 50 -10.05 4.93 -4.81
CA LEU A 50 -9.26 5.79 -3.93
C LEU A 50 -8.39 4.99 -2.99
N ILE A 51 -7.09 5.24 -3.03
CA ILE A 51 -6.13 4.85 -2.01
C ILE A 51 -6.15 5.93 -0.93
N VAL A 52 -6.64 5.57 0.23
CA VAL A 52 -6.78 6.44 1.39
C VAL A 52 -5.64 6.15 2.35
N VAL A 53 -4.79 7.14 2.56
CA VAL A 53 -3.64 7.07 3.46
C VAL A 53 -3.88 7.97 4.67
N GLY A 54 -3.31 7.62 5.82
CA GLY A 54 -3.40 8.48 6.99
C GLY A 54 -2.72 9.84 6.79
N SER A 55 -3.28 10.89 7.38
CA SER A 55 -2.67 12.22 7.40
C SER A 55 -1.47 12.30 8.37
N PRO A 56 -0.38 13.00 7.98
CA PRO A 56 0.79 13.15 8.84
C PRO A 56 0.55 14.15 9.99
N ASP A 57 -0.52 14.96 9.86
CA ASP A 57 -0.96 15.89 10.88
C ASP A 57 -1.77 15.18 11.96
N VAL A 58 -1.74 15.72 13.18
CA VAL A 58 -2.50 15.16 14.30
C VAL A 58 -3.98 15.43 14.09
N HIS A 59 -4.78 14.37 14.04
CA HIS A 59 -6.23 14.48 13.90
C HIS A 59 -6.94 13.23 14.46
N GLY A 60 -8.27 13.25 14.42
CA GLY A 60 -9.10 12.13 14.85
C GLY A 60 -9.14 11.91 16.37
N PRO A 61 -9.85 10.87 16.82
CA PRO A 61 -10.07 10.60 18.25
C PRO A 61 -8.82 10.14 19.00
N PHE A 62 -7.80 9.64 18.28
CA PHE A 62 -6.58 9.09 18.88
C PHE A 62 -5.40 10.05 18.86
N LEU A 63 -5.53 11.22 18.21
CA LEU A 63 -4.49 12.24 18.08
C LEU A 63 -3.14 11.66 17.63
N ALA A 64 -3.17 10.66 16.73
CA ALA A 64 -1.98 10.04 16.18
C ALA A 64 -1.54 10.73 14.88
N ARG A 65 -0.32 10.41 14.44
CA ARG A 65 0.23 10.85 13.14
C ARG A 65 0.52 9.64 12.28
N ALA A 66 0.10 9.67 11.03
CA ALA A 66 0.49 8.65 10.07
C ALA A 66 1.96 8.82 9.65
N ARG A 67 2.64 7.69 9.41
CA ARG A 67 4.04 7.63 8.95
C ARG A 67 4.25 6.61 7.84
N ASP A 68 3.16 6.07 7.32
CA ASP A 68 3.08 4.91 6.43
C ASP A 68 2.75 5.27 4.98
N GLN A 69 2.73 6.57 4.65
CA GLN A 69 2.41 7.08 3.30
C GLN A 69 3.34 6.54 2.21
N HIS A 70 4.61 6.27 2.51
CA HIS A 70 5.54 5.67 1.56
C HIS A 70 5.15 4.25 1.17
N LEU A 71 4.40 3.53 2.00
CA LEU A 71 3.87 2.21 1.65
C LEU A 71 2.84 2.30 0.51
N ALA A 72 2.10 3.41 0.44
CA ALA A 72 1.17 3.68 -0.66
C ALA A 72 1.89 3.84 -2.01
N VAL A 73 3.15 4.29 -2.01
CA VAL A 73 3.97 4.37 -3.23
C VAL A 73 4.29 2.97 -3.76
N LYS A 74 4.69 2.04 -2.88
CA LYS A 74 4.92 0.63 -3.27
C LYS A 74 3.65 0.03 -3.86
N LEU A 75 2.51 0.24 -3.18
CA LEU A 75 1.22 -0.26 -3.63
C LEU A 75 0.81 0.35 -4.99
N ALA A 76 0.95 1.66 -5.16
CA ALA A 76 0.58 2.36 -6.39
C ALA A 76 1.40 1.89 -7.59
N LEU A 77 2.71 1.66 -7.42
CA LEU A 77 3.57 1.09 -8.45
C LEU A 77 3.13 -0.32 -8.83
N PHE A 78 2.82 -1.16 -7.83
CA PHE A 78 2.32 -2.51 -8.06
C PHE A 78 0.99 -2.52 -8.83
N LEU A 79 -0.02 -1.77 -8.35
CA LEU A 79 -1.33 -1.66 -9.00
C LEU A 79 -1.22 -1.04 -10.40
N GLY A 80 -0.37 -0.03 -10.58
CA GLY A 80 -0.09 0.56 -11.89
C GLY A 80 0.51 -0.46 -12.86
N GLY A 81 1.40 -1.33 -12.38
CA GLY A 81 1.95 -2.46 -13.12
C GLY A 81 0.94 -3.56 -13.47
N LEU A 82 -0.26 -3.54 -12.86
CA LEU A 82 -1.41 -4.39 -13.15
C LEU A 82 -2.49 -3.67 -13.97
N GLY A 83 -2.27 -2.42 -14.37
CA GLY A 83 -3.22 -1.63 -15.17
C GLY A 83 -4.15 -0.72 -14.37
N GLY A 84 -3.92 -0.53 -13.07
CA GLY A 84 -4.69 0.33 -12.17
C GLY A 84 -4.48 1.83 -12.38
N SER A 85 -4.53 2.32 -13.62
CA SER A 85 -4.25 3.73 -13.96
C SER A 85 -5.32 4.72 -13.50
N ARG A 86 -6.47 4.22 -13.03
CA ARG A 86 -7.61 5.02 -12.54
C ARG A 86 -7.60 5.20 -11.02
N MET A 87 -6.58 4.68 -10.33
CA MET A 87 -6.45 4.84 -8.89
C MET A 87 -5.98 6.25 -8.56
N LYS A 88 -6.64 6.88 -7.59
CA LYS A 88 -6.28 8.18 -7.01
C LYS A 88 -5.77 7.97 -5.59
N VAL A 89 -5.00 8.91 -5.07
CA VAL A 89 -4.55 8.90 -3.67
C VAL A 89 -5.11 10.13 -2.96
N LYS A 90 -5.63 9.96 -1.75
CA LYS A 90 -6.09 11.05 -0.88
C LYS A 90 -5.68 10.79 0.58
N LEU A 91 -5.50 11.86 1.34
CA LEU A 91 -5.43 11.75 2.79
C LEU A 91 -6.81 11.39 3.34
N ASP A 92 -6.85 10.63 4.42
CA ASP A 92 -8.08 10.30 5.14
C ASP A 92 -8.85 11.53 5.63
N THR A 93 -8.16 12.62 5.93
CA THR A 93 -8.74 13.92 6.27
C THR A 93 -9.37 14.67 5.09
N GLU A 94 -9.08 14.26 3.85
CA GLU A 94 -9.58 14.90 2.62
C GLU A 94 -10.76 14.14 2.00
N ILE A 95 -11.13 12.98 2.57
CA ILE A 95 -12.22 12.14 2.07
C ILE A 95 -13.57 12.82 2.30
N THR A 96 -14.32 12.99 1.23
CA THR A 96 -15.71 13.48 1.22
C THR A 96 -16.71 12.32 1.26
N ASN A 97 -18.02 12.62 1.35
CA ASN A 97 -19.03 11.55 1.26
C ASN A 97 -19.09 10.92 -0.14
N ASP A 98 -18.96 11.72 -1.20
CA ASP A 98 -18.95 11.22 -2.58
C ASP A 98 -17.76 10.27 -2.82
N ASP A 99 -16.61 10.55 -2.20
CA ASP A 99 -15.42 9.70 -2.26
C ASP A 99 -15.69 8.30 -1.67
N LEU A 100 -16.52 8.20 -0.64
CA LEU A 100 -16.84 6.91 0.00
C LEU A 100 -17.66 5.99 -0.90
N GLU A 101 -18.28 6.53 -1.96
CA GLU A 101 -19.03 5.76 -2.94
C GLU A 101 -18.14 5.15 -4.04
N GLU A 102 -16.82 5.38 -4.01
CA GLU A 102 -15.86 4.73 -4.90
C GLU A 102 -15.43 3.33 -4.37
N ASN A 103 -14.60 2.61 -5.14
CA ASN A 103 -13.82 1.52 -4.54
C ASN A 103 -12.75 2.15 -3.65
N LEU A 104 -12.51 1.55 -2.49
CA LEU A 104 -11.62 2.11 -1.48
C LEU A 104 -10.47 1.14 -1.19
N ILE A 105 -9.27 1.67 -1.05
CA ILE A 105 -8.14 0.99 -0.41
C ILE A 105 -7.75 1.81 0.80
N SER A 106 -7.87 1.26 2.00
CA SER A 106 -7.38 1.89 3.22
C SER A 106 -6.00 1.35 3.58
N ILE A 107 -5.03 2.24 3.77
CA ILE A 107 -3.69 1.90 4.25
C ILE A 107 -3.50 2.49 5.64
N GLY A 108 -3.20 1.64 6.61
CA GLY A 108 -2.95 2.01 8.00
C GLY A 108 -4.07 1.60 8.97
N GLY A 109 -3.67 1.34 10.21
CA GLY A 109 -4.58 0.96 11.29
C GLY A 109 -5.54 2.07 11.73
N PRO A 110 -6.59 1.74 12.50
CA PRO A 110 -7.65 2.69 12.86
C PRO A 110 -7.20 3.85 13.75
N THR A 111 -6.01 3.77 14.37
CA THR A 111 -5.48 4.90 15.12
C THR A 111 -4.88 5.99 14.24
N VAL A 112 -4.47 5.65 13.01
CA VAL A 112 -3.77 6.56 12.08
C VAL A 112 -4.52 6.79 10.76
N ASN A 113 -5.58 6.02 10.50
CA ASN A 113 -6.42 6.16 9.31
C ASN A 113 -7.91 6.17 9.69
N MET A 114 -8.57 7.30 9.46
CA MET A 114 -9.98 7.52 9.80
C MET A 114 -10.95 6.65 9.00
N LEU A 115 -10.61 6.25 7.76
CA LEU A 115 -11.43 5.30 7.00
C LEU A 115 -11.38 3.93 7.68
N THR A 116 -10.19 3.43 8.03
CA THR A 116 -10.04 2.17 8.77
C THR A 116 -10.80 2.22 10.10
N TRP A 117 -10.73 3.34 10.83
CA TRP A 117 -11.49 3.52 12.08
C TRP A 117 -13.00 3.39 11.89
N ARG A 118 -13.56 4.06 10.87
CA ARG A 118 -15.00 4.08 10.60
C ARG A 118 -15.54 2.69 10.29
N VAL A 119 -14.81 1.90 9.51
CA VAL A 119 -15.25 0.57 9.07
C VAL A 119 -14.85 -0.55 10.03
N ASN A 120 -13.98 -0.27 11.01
CA ASN A 120 -13.33 -1.28 11.86
C ASN A 120 -14.31 -2.29 12.47
N ARG A 121 -15.46 -1.84 12.97
CA ARG A 121 -16.43 -2.73 13.63
C ARG A 121 -17.09 -3.73 12.68
N GLU A 122 -17.15 -3.40 11.40
CA GLU A 122 -17.78 -4.18 10.34
C GLU A 122 -16.82 -5.20 9.72
N LEU A 123 -15.50 -5.01 9.90
CA LEU A 123 -14.48 -5.92 9.37
C LEU A 123 -14.60 -7.32 10.00
N PRO A 124 -14.43 -8.40 9.20
CA PRO A 124 -14.24 -9.76 9.69
C PRO A 124 -13.05 -9.89 10.64
N ILE A 125 -11.94 -9.21 10.34
CA ILE A 125 -10.77 -9.10 11.21
C ILE A 125 -10.65 -7.64 11.67
N TYR A 126 -10.94 -7.35 12.93
CA TYR A 126 -10.99 -5.98 13.42
C TYR A 126 -9.89 -5.69 14.43
N PHE A 127 -9.64 -4.41 14.69
CA PHE A 127 -8.72 -3.97 15.72
C PHE A 127 -9.49 -3.61 16.99
N ASP A 128 -9.17 -4.27 18.10
CA ASP A 128 -9.68 -3.91 19.42
C ASP A 128 -8.92 -2.70 19.96
N VAL A 129 -9.43 -1.49 19.66
CA VAL A 129 -8.80 -0.23 20.02
C VAL A 129 -8.70 -0.01 21.54
N GLU A 130 -9.54 -0.68 22.33
CA GLU A 130 -9.49 -0.62 23.80
C GLU A 130 -8.36 -1.52 24.34
N LYS A 131 -7.99 -2.56 23.60
CA LYS A 131 -6.88 -3.47 23.90
C LYS A 131 -5.68 -3.20 23.01
N GLU A 132 -5.24 -1.95 23.00
CA GLU A 132 -4.06 -1.48 22.26
C GLU A 132 -4.08 -1.81 20.75
N ASN A 133 -5.25 -1.84 20.10
CA ASN A 133 -5.42 -2.26 18.71
C ASN A 133 -4.97 -3.71 18.44
N GLN A 134 -5.15 -4.63 19.38
CA GLN A 134 -4.99 -6.06 19.07
C GLN A 134 -5.87 -6.44 17.88
N ILE A 135 -5.34 -7.26 16.97
CA ILE A 135 -6.08 -7.77 15.81
C ILE A 135 -6.90 -8.96 16.27
N VAL A 136 -8.21 -8.94 16.03
CA VAL A 136 -9.16 -9.97 16.44
C VAL A 136 -9.89 -10.50 15.21
N SER A 137 -9.69 -11.77 14.89
CA SER A 137 -10.38 -12.44 13.79
C SER A 137 -11.71 -13.02 14.26
N LYS A 138 -12.83 -12.51 13.75
CA LYS A 138 -14.15 -13.12 13.96
C LYS A 138 -14.28 -14.46 13.20
N VAL A 139 -13.43 -14.67 12.19
CA VAL A 139 -13.42 -15.88 11.35
C VAL A 139 -12.84 -17.06 12.13
N SER A 140 -11.69 -16.87 12.78
CA SER A 140 -11.00 -17.93 13.52
C SER A 140 -11.23 -17.88 15.04
N GLY A 141 -11.69 -16.76 15.58
CA GLY A 141 -11.78 -16.49 17.02
C GLY A 141 -10.43 -16.16 17.66
N ARG A 142 -9.36 -16.00 16.87
CA ARG A 142 -8.00 -15.74 17.37
C ARG A 142 -7.73 -14.25 17.57
N VAL A 143 -6.74 -13.99 18.44
CA VAL A 143 -6.22 -12.65 18.73
C VAL A 143 -4.73 -12.62 18.41
N TYR A 144 -4.30 -11.58 17.72
CA TYR A 144 -2.93 -11.35 17.27
C TYR A 144 -2.47 -10.00 17.83
N GLY A 145 -1.37 -10.01 18.58
CA GLY A 145 -0.91 -8.85 19.36
C GLY A 145 0.44 -8.30 18.95
N GLU A 146 1.18 -9.00 18.08
CA GLU A 146 2.54 -8.61 17.71
C GLU A 146 2.51 -7.40 16.77
N ASP A 147 3.47 -6.50 16.90
CA ASP A 147 3.54 -5.27 16.10
C ASP A 147 3.75 -5.56 14.61
N VAL A 148 4.34 -6.72 14.28
CA VAL A 148 4.56 -7.23 12.91
C VAL A 148 3.33 -7.92 12.32
N ASN A 149 2.25 -8.10 13.08
CA ASN A 149 1.02 -8.68 12.54
C ASN A 149 0.23 -7.61 11.77
N GLY A 150 -0.20 -7.97 10.56
CA GLY A 150 -1.03 -7.16 9.69
C GLY A 150 -2.26 -7.91 9.20
N VAL A 151 -3.20 -7.16 8.63
CA VAL A 151 -4.42 -7.69 7.99
C VAL A 151 -4.47 -7.29 6.53
N VAL A 152 -4.90 -8.23 5.69
CA VAL A 152 -5.26 -8.00 4.29
C VAL A 152 -6.70 -8.45 4.11
N GLU A 153 -7.62 -7.49 3.95
CA GLU A 153 -9.05 -7.79 3.87
C GLU A 153 -9.69 -7.14 2.67
N THR A 154 -10.27 -7.94 1.79
CA THR A 154 -11.13 -7.47 0.70
C THR A 154 -12.58 -7.78 1.05
N VAL A 155 -13.35 -6.74 1.33
CA VAL A 155 -14.76 -6.81 1.76
C VAL A 155 -15.64 -5.89 0.91
N PRO A 156 -16.98 -6.09 0.90
CA PRO A 156 -17.87 -5.10 0.33
C PRO A 156 -17.68 -3.73 1.00
N ASN A 157 -17.71 -2.66 0.22
CA ASN A 157 -17.66 -1.31 0.74
C ASN A 157 -18.98 -1.02 1.50
N PRO A 158 -18.94 -0.70 2.80
CA PRO A 158 -20.15 -0.47 3.59
C PRO A 158 -20.90 0.83 3.22
N PHE A 159 -20.24 1.75 2.50
CA PHE A 159 -20.83 3.03 2.11
C PHE A 159 -21.53 2.99 0.74
N ALA A 160 -21.21 2.02 -0.11
CA ALA A 160 -21.79 1.91 -1.44
C ALA A 160 -21.94 0.46 -1.90
N LYS A 161 -23.12 0.18 -2.48
CA LYS A 161 -23.44 -1.12 -3.05
C LYS A 161 -22.53 -1.41 -4.25
N ASP A 162 -22.16 -2.68 -4.41
CA ASP A 162 -21.36 -3.18 -5.54
C ASP A 162 -19.95 -2.54 -5.64
N LYS A 163 -19.47 -1.92 -4.55
CA LYS A 163 -18.11 -1.40 -4.41
C LYS A 163 -17.31 -2.25 -3.44
N THR A 164 -16.00 -2.22 -3.59
CA THR A 164 -15.06 -3.01 -2.79
C THR A 164 -14.23 -2.11 -1.89
N LEU A 165 -13.98 -2.57 -0.67
CA LEU A 165 -13.02 -2.02 0.27
C LEU A 165 -11.89 -3.04 0.48
N LEU A 166 -10.66 -2.62 0.19
CA LEU A 166 -9.44 -3.33 0.56
C LEU A 166 -8.80 -2.64 1.76
N VAL A 167 -8.57 -3.36 2.85
CA VAL A 167 -7.86 -2.86 4.04
C VAL A 167 -6.49 -3.52 4.12
N LEU A 168 -5.45 -2.69 4.16
CA LEU A 168 -4.06 -3.08 4.40
C LEU A 168 -3.58 -2.36 5.66
N ALA A 169 -3.62 -3.04 6.80
CA ALA A 169 -3.42 -2.37 8.09
C ALA A 169 -2.69 -3.25 9.10
N GLY A 170 -2.03 -2.63 10.07
CA GLY A 170 -1.54 -3.27 11.28
C GLY A 170 -1.76 -2.38 12.50
N LYS A 171 -1.52 -2.93 13.70
CA LYS A 171 -1.54 -2.18 14.96
C LYS A 171 -0.48 -1.07 14.97
N ARG A 172 0.65 -1.36 14.32
CA ARG A 172 1.79 -0.46 14.08
C ARG A 172 2.17 -0.47 12.61
N ILE A 173 3.14 0.37 12.26
CA ILE A 173 3.61 0.54 10.88
C ILE A 173 4.25 -0.72 10.33
N GLU A 174 4.85 -1.55 11.19
CA GLU A 174 5.43 -2.85 10.87
C GLU A 174 4.35 -3.79 10.33
N GLY A 175 3.23 -3.94 11.03
CA GLY A 175 2.08 -4.71 10.56
C GLY A 175 1.45 -4.15 9.28
N THR A 176 1.33 -2.82 9.13
CA THR A 176 0.87 -2.20 7.87
C THR A 176 1.85 -2.50 6.72
N ARG A 177 3.16 -2.53 7.00
CA ARG A 177 4.17 -2.93 6.00
C ARG A 177 4.01 -4.40 5.63
N ALA A 178 3.81 -5.29 6.60
CA ALA A 178 3.55 -6.70 6.36
C ALA A 178 2.32 -6.90 5.46
N SER A 179 1.20 -6.20 5.70
CA SER A 179 0.01 -6.33 4.85
C SER A 179 0.24 -5.84 3.42
N VAL A 180 0.99 -4.74 3.24
CA VAL A 180 1.37 -4.24 1.90
C VAL A 180 2.33 -5.19 1.19
N VAL A 181 3.33 -5.77 1.89
CA VAL A 181 4.23 -6.78 1.33
C VAL A 181 3.43 -8.03 0.94
N ALA A 182 2.54 -8.52 1.79
CA ALA A 182 1.67 -9.65 1.47
C ALA A 182 0.86 -9.41 0.21
N PHE A 183 0.22 -8.25 0.08
CA PHE A 183 -0.60 -7.93 -1.07
C PHE A 183 0.22 -7.81 -2.38
N THR A 184 1.43 -7.26 -2.29
CA THR A 184 2.28 -7.00 -3.46
C THR A 184 3.11 -8.21 -3.90
N GLU A 185 3.47 -9.11 -2.98
CA GLU A 185 4.37 -10.24 -3.24
C GLU A 185 3.69 -11.62 -3.15
N LYS A 186 2.58 -11.76 -2.44
CA LYS A 186 1.86 -13.04 -2.19
C LYS A 186 0.41 -13.04 -2.69
N LEU A 187 0.11 -12.26 -3.74
CA LEU A 187 -1.25 -12.14 -4.27
C LEU A 187 -1.87 -13.50 -4.63
N PRO A 188 -1.15 -14.46 -5.27
CA PRO A 188 -1.71 -15.79 -5.54
C PRO A 188 -2.14 -16.55 -4.29
N GLU A 189 -1.38 -16.47 -3.20
CA GLU A 189 -1.69 -17.13 -1.93
C GLU A 189 -2.87 -16.47 -1.21
N LEU A 190 -2.95 -15.13 -1.24
CA LEU A 190 -4.11 -14.37 -0.75
C LEU A 190 -5.39 -14.75 -1.52
N SER A 191 -5.26 -15.12 -2.80
CA SER A 191 -6.37 -15.50 -3.68
C SER A 191 -7.01 -16.83 -3.34
N LEU A 192 -6.37 -17.66 -2.52
CA LEU A 192 -6.90 -18.97 -2.10
C LEU A 192 -8.03 -18.86 -1.06
N GLY A 193 -8.30 -17.66 -0.55
CA GLY A 193 -9.28 -17.41 0.50
C GLY A 193 -8.78 -17.79 1.90
N ASN A 194 -9.51 -17.41 2.94
CA ASN A 194 -9.17 -17.68 4.34
C ASN A 194 -9.13 -19.19 4.62
N ILE A 195 -8.20 -19.66 5.47
CA ILE A 195 -8.07 -21.10 5.76
C ILE A 195 -9.29 -21.67 6.50
N TYR A 196 -10.03 -20.83 7.24
CA TYR A 196 -11.24 -21.18 7.98
C TYR A 196 -12.50 -20.97 7.14
N ASP A 197 -12.47 -20.06 6.16
CA ASP A 197 -13.53 -19.86 5.17
C ASP A 197 -12.96 -19.43 3.82
N ARG A 198 -12.90 -20.39 2.88
CA ARG A 198 -12.34 -20.14 1.53
C ARG A 198 -13.15 -19.14 0.71
N GLY A 199 -14.38 -18.81 1.11
CA GLY A 199 -15.19 -17.78 0.46
C GLY A 199 -14.76 -16.35 0.83
N LEU A 200 -13.99 -16.18 1.90
CA LEU A 200 -13.55 -14.87 2.36
C LEU A 200 -12.14 -14.55 1.90
N MET A 201 -11.92 -13.33 1.41
CA MET A 201 -10.61 -12.78 1.08
C MET A 201 -10.07 -11.93 2.23
N VAL A 202 -9.99 -12.52 3.41
CA VAL A 202 -9.53 -11.87 4.64
C VAL A 202 -8.42 -12.70 5.26
N LYS A 203 -7.32 -12.07 5.65
CA LYS A 203 -6.07 -12.74 6.01
C LYS A 203 -5.38 -11.99 7.15
N VAL A 204 -4.84 -12.72 8.12
CA VAL A 204 -3.81 -12.19 9.02
C VAL A 204 -2.45 -12.64 8.51
N VAL A 205 -1.50 -11.71 8.48
CA VAL A 205 -0.13 -11.95 8.03
C VAL A 205 0.86 -11.52 9.12
N GLU A 206 2.03 -12.15 9.10
CA GLU A 206 3.16 -11.80 9.95
C GLU A 206 4.34 -11.40 9.09
N GLY A 207 4.88 -10.20 9.36
CA GLY A 207 6.09 -9.72 8.71
C GLY A 207 7.33 -10.46 9.21
N ILE A 208 8.22 -10.79 8.28
CA ILE A 208 9.52 -11.40 8.54
C ILE A 208 10.60 -10.47 7.98
N ASP A 209 11.66 -10.31 8.76
CA ASP A 209 12.93 -9.73 8.34
C ASP A 209 13.88 -10.90 8.02
N ARG A 210 13.95 -11.28 6.74
CA ARG A 210 14.66 -12.47 6.28
C ARG A 210 16.15 -12.21 6.10
N ASP A 211 16.54 -11.00 5.71
CA ASP A 211 17.93 -10.61 5.52
C ASP A 211 18.57 -9.91 6.75
N SER A 212 17.79 -9.73 7.82
CA SER A 212 18.21 -9.15 9.11
C SER A 212 18.62 -7.68 9.04
N ASP A 213 18.06 -6.92 8.10
CA ASP A 213 18.31 -5.48 7.95
C ASP A 213 17.40 -4.59 8.82
N GLY A 214 16.44 -5.19 9.54
CA GLY A 214 15.47 -4.52 10.38
C GLY A 214 14.18 -4.11 9.64
N LEU A 215 14.03 -4.47 8.37
CA LEU A 215 12.84 -4.20 7.56
C LEU A 215 12.11 -5.51 7.24
N ILE A 216 10.78 -5.42 7.17
CA ILE A 216 9.96 -6.54 6.70
C ILE A 216 10.14 -6.67 5.19
N ASP A 217 10.72 -7.78 4.76
CA ASP A 217 11.03 -8.12 3.36
C ASP A 217 10.26 -9.37 2.86
N ASP A 218 9.74 -10.19 3.77
CA ASP A 218 8.90 -11.36 3.48
C ASP A 218 7.73 -11.43 4.47
N VAL A 219 6.78 -12.32 4.20
CA VAL A 219 5.60 -12.50 5.06
C VAL A 219 5.16 -13.95 5.11
N VAL A 220 4.55 -14.32 6.24
CA VAL A 220 3.82 -15.58 6.41
C VAL A 220 2.33 -15.29 6.61
N ILE A 221 1.49 -16.06 5.93
CA ILE A 221 0.04 -16.01 6.10
C ILE A 221 -0.34 -16.90 7.29
N LEU A 222 -0.98 -16.33 8.30
CA LEU A 222 -1.35 -17.01 9.55
C LEU A 222 -2.75 -17.64 9.50
N GLU A 223 -3.66 -17.04 8.72
CA GLU A 223 -5.00 -17.54 8.40
C GLU A 223 -5.44 -17.13 7.00
#